data_AF-A0A5J6J428-F1
#
_entry.id   AF-A0A5J6J428-F1
#
_cell.length_a   1.000
_cell.length_b   1.000
_cell.length_c   1.000
_cell.angle_alpha   90.00
_cell.angle_beta   90.00
_cell.angle_gamma   90.00
#
_symmetry.space_group_name_H-M   'P 1'
#
loop_
_entity.id
_entity.type
_entity.pdbx_description
1 polymer ?
#
loop_
_entity_poly.entity_id
_entity_poly.type
_entity_poly.pdbx_seq_one_letter_code
_entity_poly.pdbx_strand_id
1 'polypeptide(L)'
;MRRYGKHTDEDDIRQRPNPKGNRPRTTIRPKHEDAAEGFVLTVDRGRLTCLVDGRTIHAMKARELGRKAAVVGDRVWIVGDLTGKKDTLARIVRIEERKSVLRRTADDDDPYERVVVANADQLAIVTALADPEPRPRMIDRCLVAAYDAGLEPLLVLTKSDLTSADKILEIYSTFGLNYVVTNREELAAGDAADRVRERLNGRITAFVGHSGVGKTTLVNSLVAEGRQRATGHVNAVTGRGRHTTTSALALPLPGGDGWVIDTPGVRSFGLHHVDPSRVILAFPDLVPGTEGCPRACSHDEQDCALDKWVEDGHADPARLYSLRRLLQTRERREGD
;
A
#
# COMPACT_ATOMS: atom_id res chain seq x y z
N MET A 1 -27.99 3.88 -58.93
CA MET A 1 -26.99 4.22 -57.88
C MET A 1 -27.60 5.31 -57.00
N ARG A 2 -27.96 5.00 -55.74
CA ARG A 2 -28.38 6.05 -54.79
C ARG A 2 -27.14 6.86 -54.41
N ARG A 3 -27.18 8.18 -54.64
CA ARG A 3 -26.14 9.12 -54.21
C ARG A 3 -26.32 9.35 -52.71
N TYR A 4 -25.32 8.95 -51.93
CA TYR A 4 -25.21 9.27 -50.51
C TYR A 4 -25.02 10.78 -50.33
N GLY A 5 -25.73 11.38 -49.36
CA GLY A 5 -25.72 12.83 -49.11
C GLY A 5 -24.46 13.31 -48.38
N LYS A 6 -24.28 14.64 -48.27
CA LYS A 6 -23.08 15.31 -47.69
C LYS A 6 -22.81 15.02 -46.20
N HIS A 7 -23.69 14.28 -45.53
CA HIS A 7 -23.61 13.88 -44.12
C HIS A 7 -23.89 12.38 -43.98
N THR A 8 -23.06 11.55 -44.61
CA THR A 8 -23.11 10.10 -44.36
C THR A 8 -22.25 9.72 -43.18
N ASP A 9 -22.79 8.88 -42.32
CA ASP A 9 -22.03 8.17 -41.28
C ASP A 9 -21.86 6.68 -41.66
N GLU A 10 -21.01 5.94 -40.95
CA GLU A 10 -20.74 4.52 -41.27
C GLU A 10 -21.99 3.63 -41.18
N ASP A 11 -23.02 4.05 -40.43
CA ASP A 11 -24.32 3.38 -40.34
C ASP A 11 -25.15 3.49 -41.64
N ASP A 12 -24.85 4.46 -42.51
CA ASP A 12 -25.48 4.59 -43.83
C ASP A 12 -24.90 3.61 -44.87
N ILE A 13 -23.77 2.96 -44.54
CA ILE A 13 -23.09 2.01 -45.40
C ILE A 13 -23.70 0.62 -45.19
N ARG A 14 -24.35 0.10 -46.24
CA ARG A 14 -24.97 -1.23 -46.24
C ARG A 14 -23.92 -2.33 -45.99
N GLN A 15 -23.78 -2.78 -44.74
CA GLN A 15 -22.90 -3.91 -44.39
C GLN A 15 -23.43 -5.20 -45.02
N ARG A 16 -22.58 -5.89 -45.79
CA ARG A 16 -22.92 -7.23 -46.28
C ARG A 16 -22.97 -8.19 -45.08
N PRO A 17 -24.00 -9.06 -44.98
CA PRO A 17 -24.05 -10.09 -43.96
C PRO A 17 -22.76 -10.92 -44.02
N ASN A 18 -22.09 -11.07 -42.88
CA ASN A 18 -20.91 -11.92 -42.80
C ASN A 18 -21.33 -13.36 -43.16
N PRO A 19 -20.70 -14.03 -44.14
CA PRO A 19 -21.06 -15.40 -44.54
C PRO A 19 -20.95 -16.42 -43.39
N LYS A 20 -20.28 -16.07 -42.28
CA LYS A 20 -20.20 -16.88 -41.05
C LYS A 20 -21.32 -16.62 -40.03
N GLY A 21 -22.28 -15.74 -40.30
CA GLY A 21 -23.41 -15.46 -39.40
C GLY A 21 -23.06 -14.71 -38.11
N ASN A 22 -21.81 -14.29 -37.92
CA ASN A 22 -21.42 -13.51 -36.75
C ASN A 22 -22.03 -12.11 -36.81
N ARG A 23 -22.73 -11.72 -35.74
CA ARG A 23 -23.29 -10.37 -35.59
C ARG A 23 -22.20 -9.32 -35.77
N PRO A 24 -22.48 -8.19 -36.47
CA PRO A 24 -21.55 -7.08 -36.56
C PRO A 24 -21.12 -6.64 -35.17
N ARG A 25 -19.84 -6.26 -35.03
CA ARG A 25 -19.33 -5.72 -33.77
C ARG A 25 -20.04 -4.39 -33.51
N THR A 26 -20.88 -4.34 -32.49
CA THR A 26 -21.60 -3.12 -32.11
C THR A 26 -20.60 -2.04 -31.70
N THR A 27 -20.66 -0.88 -32.35
CA THR A 27 -19.95 0.37 -31.99
C THR A 27 -20.60 1.08 -30.81
N ILE A 28 -21.87 0.77 -30.53
CA ILE A 28 -22.58 1.20 -29.33
C ILE A 28 -21.93 0.55 -28.11
N ARG A 29 -21.23 1.37 -27.33
CA ARG A 29 -20.59 0.94 -26.10
C ARG A 29 -21.68 0.65 -25.06
N PRO A 30 -21.71 -0.53 -24.43
CA PRO A 30 -22.60 -0.76 -23.31
C PRO A 30 -22.28 0.26 -22.22
N LYS A 31 -23.29 0.98 -21.74
CA LYS A 31 -23.13 1.98 -20.67
C LYS A 31 -22.74 1.37 -19.32
N HIS A 32 -22.78 0.03 -19.22
CA HIS A 32 -22.47 -0.74 -18.01
C HIS A 32 -23.28 -0.28 -16.79
N GLU A 33 -24.54 0.10 -17.00
CA GLU A 33 -25.45 0.57 -15.95
C GLU A 33 -25.74 -0.53 -14.91
N ASP A 34 -25.68 -1.81 -15.32
CA ASP A 34 -25.85 -2.98 -14.45
C ASP A 34 -24.54 -3.46 -13.78
N ALA A 35 -23.49 -2.64 -13.77
CA ALA A 35 -22.24 -3.03 -13.12
C ALA A 35 -22.41 -3.05 -11.60
N ALA A 36 -21.87 -4.08 -10.94
CA ALA A 36 -21.84 -4.18 -9.49
C ALA A 36 -20.56 -3.56 -8.94
N GLU A 37 -20.64 -2.92 -7.78
CA GLU A 37 -19.46 -2.45 -7.06
C GLU A 37 -18.69 -3.65 -6.49
N GLY A 38 -17.36 -3.60 -6.58
CA GLY A 38 -16.48 -4.59 -6.00
C GLY A 38 -15.24 -3.98 -5.38
N PHE A 39 -14.62 -4.76 -4.51
CA PHE A 39 -13.38 -4.42 -3.82
C PHE A 39 -12.27 -5.39 -4.21
N VAL A 40 -11.13 -4.89 -4.71
CA VAL A 40 -10.03 -5.74 -5.18
C VAL A 40 -9.26 -6.34 -3.99
N LEU A 41 -9.35 -7.66 -3.84
CA LEU A 41 -8.69 -8.43 -2.78
C LEU A 41 -7.24 -8.78 -3.11
N THR A 42 -6.96 -9.22 -4.32
CA THR A 42 -5.60 -9.55 -4.75
C THR A 42 -5.46 -9.50 -6.26
N VAL A 43 -4.23 -9.33 -6.72
CA VAL A 43 -3.86 -9.29 -8.13
C VAL A 43 -2.77 -10.33 -8.38
N ASP A 44 -3.04 -11.27 -9.28
CA ASP A 44 -2.09 -12.31 -9.69
C ASP A 44 -2.04 -12.42 -11.22
N ARG A 45 -0.89 -12.05 -11.80
CA ARG A 45 -0.59 -12.19 -13.24
C ARG A 45 -1.73 -11.72 -14.18
N GLY A 46 -2.37 -10.60 -13.84
CA GLY A 46 -3.44 -9.98 -14.63
C GLY A 46 -4.85 -10.52 -14.35
N ARG A 47 -4.99 -11.53 -13.48
CA ARG A 47 -6.26 -11.92 -12.88
C ARG A 47 -6.43 -11.19 -11.56
N LEU A 48 -7.62 -10.64 -11.35
CA LEU A 48 -7.99 -9.94 -10.13
C LEU A 48 -9.04 -10.76 -9.40
N THR A 49 -8.86 -10.89 -8.10
CA THR A 49 -9.88 -11.46 -7.21
C THR A 49 -10.54 -10.30 -6.50
N CYS A 50 -11.86 -10.18 -6.63
CA CYS A 50 -12.65 -9.09 -6.08
C CYS A 50 -13.73 -9.62 -5.15
N LEU A 51 -14.11 -8.85 -4.15
CA LEU A 51 -15.32 -9.07 -3.36
C LEU A 51 -16.47 -8.28 -3.97
N VAL A 52 -17.58 -8.94 -4.30
CA VAL A 52 -18.82 -8.33 -4.78
C VAL A 52 -19.97 -8.94 -3.98
N ASP A 53 -20.74 -8.11 -3.27
CA ASP A 53 -21.87 -8.57 -2.42
C ASP A 53 -21.54 -9.77 -1.51
N GLY A 54 -20.36 -9.73 -0.88
CA GLY A 54 -19.87 -10.81 0.00
C GLY A 54 -19.34 -12.06 -0.72
N ARG A 55 -19.30 -12.07 -2.06
CA ARG A 55 -18.82 -13.18 -2.88
C ARG A 55 -17.47 -12.89 -3.50
N THR A 56 -16.63 -13.90 -3.54
CA THR A 56 -15.33 -13.84 -4.24
C THR A 56 -15.54 -14.07 -5.73
N ILE A 57 -15.22 -13.05 -6.54
CA ILE A 57 -15.35 -13.06 -7.99
C ILE A 57 -13.96 -12.94 -8.63
N HIS A 58 -13.67 -13.82 -9.58
CA HIS A 58 -12.49 -13.66 -10.44
C HIS A 58 -12.83 -12.78 -11.63
N ALA A 59 -12.02 -11.75 -11.86
CA ALA A 59 -12.22 -10.79 -12.91
C ALA A 59 -10.93 -10.52 -13.70
N MET A 60 -11.11 -10.09 -14.95
CA MET A 60 -10.04 -9.48 -15.73
C MET A 60 -10.33 -8.02 -15.98
N LYS A 61 -9.27 -7.24 -16.17
CA LYS A 61 -9.41 -5.85 -16.56
C LYS A 61 -9.95 -5.72 -17.98
N ALA A 62 -10.91 -4.82 -18.19
CA ALA A 62 -11.32 -4.41 -19.52
C ALA A 62 -10.14 -3.78 -20.30
N ARG A 63 -10.12 -3.96 -21.62
CA ARG A 63 -9.04 -3.42 -22.47
C ARG A 63 -9.05 -1.89 -22.46
N GLU A 64 -10.23 -1.32 -22.30
CA GLU A 64 -10.58 0.10 -22.28
C GLU A 64 -9.94 0.86 -21.12
N LEU A 65 -9.67 0.19 -19.99
CA LEU A 65 -8.97 0.78 -18.84
C LEU A 65 -7.48 1.05 -19.12
N GLY A 66 -6.98 0.73 -20.31
CA GLY A 66 -5.64 1.07 -20.77
C GLY A 66 -4.55 0.49 -19.88
N ARG A 67 -3.53 1.29 -19.56
CA ARG A 67 -2.40 0.90 -18.69
C ARG A 67 -2.66 1.11 -17.19
N LYS A 68 -3.83 1.66 -16.80
CA LYS A 68 -4.18 1.78 -15.37
C LYS A 68 -4.29 0.37 -14.79
N ALA A 69 -3.32 0.00 -13.95
CA ALA A 69 -3.36 -1.25 -13.22
C ALA A 69 -4.31 -1.08 -12.03
N ALA A 70 -5.36 -1.90 -11.98
CA ALA A 70 -6.10 -2.09 -10.75
C ALA A 70 -5.17 -2.76 -9.73
N VAL A 71 -5.21 -2.28 -8.50
CA VAL A 71 -4.36 -2.73 -7.38
C VAL A 71 -5.24 -3.19 -6.22
N VAL A 72 -4.61 -3.82 -5.23
CA VAL A 72 -5.31 -4.22 -4.00
C VAL A 72 -5.84 -2.99 -3.28
N GLY A 73 -7.10 -3.05 -2.85
CA GLY A 73 -7.79 -1.93 -2.22
C GLY A 73 -8.56 -1.02 -3.19
N ASP A 74 -8.44 -1.20 -4.51
CA ASP A 74 -9.26 -0.44 -5.45
C ASP A 74 -10.75 -0.80 -5.31
N ARG A 75 -11.61 0.22 -5.37
CA ARG A 75 -13.04 0.08 -5.62
C ARG A 75 -13.27 0.06 -7.13
N VAL A 76 -14.01 -0.93 -7.61
CA VAL A 76 -14.15 -1.22 -9.03
C VAL A 76 -15.59 -1.52 -9.39
N TRP A 77 -15.94 -1.32 -10.66
CA TRP A 77 -17.23 -1.73 -11.20
C TRP A 77 -17.04 -2.93 -12.11
N ILE A 78 -17.81 -3.98 -11.84
CA ILE A 78 -17.64 -5.30 -12.43
C ILE A 78 -18.93 -5.71 -13.15
N VAL A 79 -18.77 -6.24 -14.37
CA VAL A 79 -19.86 -6.82 -15.17
C VAL A 79 -19.56 -8.27 -15.53
N GLY A 80 -20.59 -9.02 -15.92
CA GLY A 80 -20.48 -10.41 -16.36
C GLY A 80 -21.03 -11.38 -15.33
N ASP A 81 -20.42 -12.55 -15.21
CA ASP A 81 -20.85 -13.57 -14.26
C ASP A 81 -20.34 -13.22 -12.85
N LEU A 82 -21.27 -12.80 -11.99
CA LEU A 82 -21.03 -12.46 -10.57
C LEU A 82 -21.52 -13.56 -9.61
N THR A 83 -21.73 -14.79 -10.11
CA THR A 83 -22.20 -15.91 -9.28
C THR A 83 -21.11 -16.46 -8.36
N GLY A 84 -19.83 -16.25 -8.70
CA GLY A 84 -18.68 -16.78 -7.95
C GLY A 84 -18.47 -18.29 -8.12
N LYS A 85 -19.16 -18.92 -9.08
CA LYS A 85 -18.96 -20.34 -9.39
C LYS A 85 -17.56 -20.56 -9.97
N LYS A 86 -17.05 -21.79 -9.80
CA LYS A 86 -15.78 -22.20 -10.40
C LYS A 86 -15.82 -21.96 -11.92
N ASP A 87 -14.69 -21.53 -12.48
CA ASP A 87 -14.49 -21.25 -13.91
C ASP A 87 -15.35 -20.10 -14.48
N THR A 88 -15.98 -19.30 -13.62
CA THR A 88 -16.60 -18.02 -14.03
C THR A 88 -15.57 -16.90 -14.08
N LEU A 89 -15.81 -15.93 -14.96
CA LEU A 89 -14.91 -14.81 -15.16
C LEU A 89 -15.69 -13.54 -15.47
N ALA A 90 -15.52 -12.54 -14.61
CA ALA A 90 -16.12 -11.23 -14.76
C ALA A 90 -15.13 -10.23 -15.39
N ARG A 91 -15.59 -9.01 -15.65
CA ARG A 91 -14.78 -7.94 -16.23
C ARG A 91 -14.90 -6.65 -15.43
N ILE A 92 -13.76 -6.11 -15.01
CA ILE A 92 -13.68 -4.78 -14.40
C ILE A 92 -13.74 -3.74 -15.51
N VAL A 93 -14.75 -2.87 -15.48
CA VAL A 93 -15.00 -1.85 -16.52
C VAL A 93 -14.66 -0.45 -16.05
N ARG A 94 -14.69 -0.19 -14.74
CA ARG A 94 -14.30 1.09 -14.13
C ARG A 94 -13.51 0.84 -12.84
N ILE A 95 -12.54 1.71 -12.58
CA ILE A 95 -11.83 1.81 -11.31
C ILE A 95 -12.22 3.19 -10.76
N GLU A 96 -12.71 3.23 -9.53
CA GLU A 96 -13.06 4.48 -8.85
C GLU A 96 -11.82 5.33 -8.55
N GLU A 97 -12.04 6.61 -8.28
CA GLU A 97 -10.97 7.50 -7.86
C GLU A 97 -10.36 7.03 -6.53
N ARG A 98 -9.03 7.03 -6.47
CA ARG A 98 -8.29 6.57 -5.29
C ARG A 98 -8.18 7.70 -4.28
N LYS A 99 -8.64 7.45 -3.05
CA LYS A 99 -8.49 8.39 -1.93
C LYS A 99 -7.05 8.46 -1.42
N SER A 100 -6.36 7.33 -1.44
CA SER A 100 -4.95 7.20 -1.03
C SER A 100 -4.24 6.18 -1.91
N VAL A 101 -2.92 6.33 -2.00
CA VAL A 101 -2.07 5.51 -2.89
C VAL A 101 -0.75 5.24 -2.19
N LEU A 102 -0.47 3.97 -1.90
CA LEU A 102 0.85 3.55 -1.43
C LEU A 102 1.68 3.05 -2.62
N ARG A 103 2.83 3.68 -2.85
CA ARG A 103 3.75 3.34 -3.92
C ARG A 103 4.94 2.58 -3.36
N ARG A 104 5.45 1.63 -4.13
CA ARG A 104 6.64 0.83 -3.79
C ARG A 104 7.62 0.87 -4.95
N THR A 105 8.91 0.94 -4.62
CA THR A 105 9.99 0.69 -5.57
C THR A 105 10.31 -0.80 -5.63
N ALA A 106 10.56 -1.33 -6.82
CA ALA A 106 10.89 -2.74 -6.97
C ALA A 106 12.23 -3.09 -6.30
N ASP A 107 13.23 -2.22 -6.49
CA ASP A 107 14.58 -2.26 -5.90
C ASP A 107 15.08 -0.82 -5.67
N ASP A 108 16.12 -0.62 -4.84
CA ASP A 108 16.65 0.72 -4.54
C ASP A 108 17.20 1.45 -5.78
N ASP A 109 17.51 0.72 -6.87
CA ASP A 109 18.00 1.25 -8.15
C ASP A 109 16.92 1.32 -9.26
N ASP A 110 15.69 0.84 -9.01
CA ASP A 110 14.62 0.92 -10.02
C ASP A 110 13.94 2.30 -9.91
N PRO A 111 14.01 3.18 -10.92
CA PRO A 111 13.37 4.49 -10.86
C PRO A 111 11.84 4.39 -10.93
N TYR A 112 11.28 3.22 -11.28
CA TYR A 112 9.84 3.05 -11.46
C TYR A 112 9.15 2.57 -10.20
N GLU A 113 8.55 3.53 -9.51
CA GLU A 113 7.60 3.23 -8.45
C GLU A 113 6.28 2.70 -9.01
N ARG A 114 5.73 1.68 -8.33
CA ARG A 114 4.45 1.08 -8.69
C ARG A 114 3.49 1.20 -7.51
N VAL A 115 2.25 1.54 -7.82
CA VAL A 115 1.18 1.48 -6.82
C VAL A 115 1.00 0.03 -6.37
N VAL A 116 1.05 -0.20 -5.07
CA VAL A 116 0.86 -1.53 -4.47
C VAL A 116 -0.43 -1.65 -3.69
N VAL A 117 -0.90 -0.55 -3.10
CA VAL A 117 -2.12 -0.48 -2.33
C VAL A 117 -2.84 0.83 -2.66
N ALA A 118 -4.16 0.78 -2.76
CA ALA A 118 -5.02 1.94 -2.88
C ALA A 118 -6.06 1.97 -1.76
N ASN A 119 -6.56 3.17 -1.44
CA ASN A 119 -7.66 3.39 -0.48
C ASN A 119 -7.40 2.77 0.90
N ALA A 120 -6.15 2.73 1.35
CA ALA A 120 -5.84 2.49 2.75
C ALA A 120 -6.14 3.76 3.56
N ASP A 121 -6.55 3.60 4.81
CA ASP A 121 -6.73 4.69 5.77
C ASP A 121 -5.55 4.76 6.75
N GLN A 122 -4.89 3.62 6.98
CA GLN A 122 -3.82 3.47 7.96
C GLN A 122 -2.64 2.66 7.40
N LEU A 123 -1.43 3.00 7.83
CA LEU A 123 -0.20 2.25 7.53
C LEU A 123 0.36 1.63 8.82
N ALA A 124 0.24 0.30 8.96
CA ALA A 124 0.84 -0.43 10.06
C ALA A 124 2.30 -0.79 9.76
N ILE A 125 3.23 -0.13 10.45
CA ILE A 125 4.67 -0.31 10.34
C ILE A 125 5.10 -1.41 11.31
N VAL A 126 5.24 -2.64 10.81
CA VAL A 126 5.61 -3.80 11.62
C VAL A 126 7.13 -3.91 11.74
N THR A 127 7.63 -3.76 12.97
CA THR A 127 9.06 -3.79 13.29
C THR A 127 9.32 -4.78 14.41
N ALA A 128 10.31 -5.67 14.22
CA ALA A 128 10.78 -6.54 15.29
C ALA A 128 11.76 -5.80 16.20
N LEU A 129 11.64 -6.04 17.51
CA LEU A 129 12.54 -5.50 18.53
C LEU A 129 13.87 -6.26 18.58
N ALA A 130 13.88 -7.52 18.12
CA ALA A 130 15.08 -8.31 17.90
C ALA A 130 14.89 -9.34 16.76
N ASP A 131 16.01 -9.77 16.15
CA ASP A 131 16.06 -10.83 15.13
C ASP A 131 15.05 -10.69 13.98
N PRO A 132 15.10 -9.64 13.15
CA PRO A 132 16.23 -8.73 12.98
C PRO A 132 16.16 -7.49 13.88
N GLU A 133 17.31 -6.86 14.08
CA GLU A 133 17.42 -5.58 14.79
C GLU A 133 16.52 -4.50 14.14
N PRO A 134 15.82 -3.69 14.95
CA PRO A 134 14.96 -2.64 14.43
C PRO A 134 15.76 -1.64 13.60
N ARG A 135 15.15 -1.15 12.52
CA ARG A 135 15.77 -0.20 11.59
C ARG A 135 14.99 1.12 11.63
N PRO A 136 15.37 2.09 12.49
CA PRO A 136 14.69 3.39 12.56
C PRO A 136 14.55 4.07 11.20
N ARG A 137 15.58 3.99 10.36
CA ARG A 137 15.57 4.53 8.99
C ARG A 137 14.43 3.99 8.13
N MET A 138 13.99 2.74 8.34
CA MET A 138 12.84 2.19 7.62
C MET A 138 11.53 2.77 8.16
N ILE A 139 11.42 2.90 9.49
CA ILE A 139 10.26 3.51 10.12
C ILE A 139 10.11 4.94 9.60
N ASP A 140 11.20 5.73 9.58
CA ASP A 140 11.20 7.10 9.04
C ASP A 140 10.69 7.16 7.59
N ARG A 141 11.19 6.26 6.72
CA ARG A 141 10.70 6.16 5.32
C ARG A 141 9.22 5.83 5.24
N CYS A 142 8.75 4.92 6.10
CA CYS A 142 7.33 4.55 6.12
C CYS A 142 6.46 5.68 6.66
N LEU A 143 6.93 6.46 7.64
CA LEU A 143 6.24 7.63 8.15
C LEU A 143 6.08 8.69 7.05
N VAL A 144 7.16 9.00 6.31
CA VAL A 144 7.07 9.90 5.15
C VAL A 144 6.06 9.39 4.13
N ALA A 145 6.11 8.11 3.77
CA ALA A 145 5.18 7.51 2.82
C ALA A 145 3.73 7.54 3.33
N ALA A 146 3.51 7.34 4.63
CA ALA A 146 2.19 7.44 5.25
C ALA A 146 1.64 8.86 5.12
N TYR A 147 2.40 9.86 5.56
CA TYR A 147 1.96 11.26 5.52
C TYR A 147 1.74 11.78 4.09
N ASP A 148 2.61 11.43 3.13
CA ASP A 148 2.40 11.80 1.73
C ASP A 148 1.13 11.19 1.13
N ALA A 149 0.83 9.95 1.50
CA ALA A 149 -0.36 9.24 1.07
C ALA A 149 -1.62 9.57 1.89
N GLY A 150 -1.51 10.45 2.90
CA GLY A 150 -2.61 10.82 3.80
C GLY A 150 -3.07 9.68 4.72
N LEU A 151 -2.18 8.72 5.03
CA LEU A 151 -2.45 7.57 5.88
C LEU A 151 -2.07 7.88 7.33
N GLU A 152 -2.88 7.40 8.27
CA GLU A 152 -2.50 7.44 9.69
C GLU A 152 -1.43 6.35 9.97
N PRO A 153 -0.25 6.69 10.51
CA PRO A 153 0.75 5.69 10.87
C PRO A 153 0.39 4.96 12.17
N LEU A 154 0.60 3.64 12.19
CA LEU A 154 0.50 2.79 13.37
C LEU A 154 1.79 1.98 13.52
N LEU A 155 2.52 2.15 14.63
CA LEU A 155 3.72 1.37 14.88
C LEU A 155 3.37 0.05 15.57
N VAL A 156 3.70 -1.08 14.94
CA VAL A 156 3.49 -2.40 15.56
C VAL A 156 4.83 -3.04 15.87
N LEU A 157 5.18 -3.08 17.15
CA LEU A 157 6.42 -3.62 17.65
C LEU A 157 6.23 -5.08 18.03
N THR A 158 6.98 -5.97 17.39
CA THR A 158 6.90 -7.41 17.61
C THR A 158 8.12 -7.92 18.36
N LYS A 159 7.97 -9.10 18.98
CA LYS A 159 9.03 -9.81 19.68
C LYS A 159 9.54 -9.09 20.92
N SER A 160 8.64 -8.46 21.69
CA SER A 160 9.00 -7.84 22.97
C SER A 160 9.45 -8.85 24.03
N ASP A 161 9.25 -10.16 23.79
CA ASP A 161 9.86 -11.24 24.57
C ASP A 161 11.39 -11.28 24.47
N LEU A 162 11.98 -10.71 23.40
CA LEU A 162 13.43 -10.73 23.18
C LEU A 162 14.13 -9.44 23.62
N THR A 163 13.48 -8.28 23.47
CA THR A 163 14.07 -6.97 23.78
C THR A 163 12.95 -5.96 24.04
N SER A 164 13.19 -5.01 24.97
CA SER A 164 12.23 -3.95 25.29
C SER A 164 11.96 -3.00 24.11
N ALA A 165 10.74 -2.47 24.06
CA ALA A 165 10.32 -1.45 23.10
C ALA A 165 10.84 -0.04 23.42
N ASP A 166 11.31 0.20 24.65
CA ASP A 166 11.57 1.54 25.18
C ASP A 166 12.47 2.39 24.29
N LYS A 167 13.58 1.82 23.81
CA LYS A 167 14.53 2.54 22.93
C LYS A 167 13.87 3.06 21.65
N ILE A 168 12.97 2.27 21.05
CA ILE A 168 12.28 2.66 19.82
C ILE A 168 11.19 3.67 20.16
N LEU A 169 10.42 3.45 21.23
CA LEU A 169 9.37 4.38 21.64
C LEU A 169 9.92 5.74 22.07
N GLU A 170 11.10 5.79 22.67
CA GLU A 170 11.80 7.02 23.03
C GLU A 170 12.14 7.84 21.76
N ILE A 171 12.73 7.20 20.75
CA ILE A 171 13.07 7.84 19.46
C ILE A 171 11.84 8.44 18.76
N TYR A 172 10.68 7.79 18.88
CA TYR A 172 9.43 8.20 18.23
C TYR A 172 8.42 8.86 19.17
N SER A 173 8.83 9.21 20.39
CA SER A 173 7.94 9.76 21.42
C SER A 173 7.33 11.11 21.00
N THR A 174 8.13 11.96 20.35
CA THR A 174 7.75 13.31 19.88
C THR A 174 6.70 13.31 18.79
N PHE A 175 6.48 12.16 18.14
CA PHE A 175 5.50 12.01 17.07
C PHE A 175 4.07 11.82 17.56
N GLY A 176 3.90 11.41 18.82
CA GLY A 176 2.59 10.98 19.32
C GLY A 176 2.01 9.81 18.50
N LEU A 177 2.86 8.92 17.97
CA LEU A 177 2.38 7.79 17.16
C LEU A 177 1.53 6.86 18.01
N ASN A 178 0.43 6.39 17.42
CA ASN A 178 -0.23 5.20 17.92
C ASN A 178 0.72 4.00 17.77
N TYR A 179 0.83 3.19 18.83
CA TYR A 179 1.65 1.99 18.79
C TYR A 179 0.99 0.81 19.51
N VAL A 180 1.39 -0.40 19.13
CA VAL A 180 1.06 -1.65 19.83
C VAL A 180 2.33 -2.47 19.97
N VAL A 181 2.59 -2.96 21.19
CA VAL A 181 3.67 -3.89 21.49
C VAL A 181 3.08 -5.29 21.60
N THR A 182 3.75 -6.25 20.97
CA THR A 182 3.32 -7.65 20.89
C THR A 182 4.51 -8.58 21.10
N ASN A 183 4.29 -9.67 21.83
CA ASN A 183 5.21 -10.79 21.89
C ASN A 183 4.56 -12.08 21.35
N ARG A 184 5.35 -13.14 21.23
CA ARG A 184 4.85 -14.43 20.70
C ARG A 184 3.74 -15.04 21.57
N GLU A 185 3.87 -14.98 22.88
CA GLU A 185 2.94 -15.63 23.81
C GLU A 185 1.57 -14.95 23.81
N GLU A 186 1.53 -13.62 23.89
CA GLU A 186 0.30 -12.84 23.80
C GLU A 186 -0.38 -12.97 22.43
N LEU A 187 0.40 -13.10 21.35
CA LEU A 187 -0.17 -13.37 20.02
C LEU A 187 -0.78 -14.77 19.92
N ALA A 188 -0.20 -15.75 20.63
CA ALA A 188 -0.75 -17.10 20.70
C ALA A 188 -1.99 -17.19 21.61
N ALA A 189 -2.02 -16.41 22.69
CA ALA A 189 -3.16 -16.29 23.60
C ALA A 189 -4.33 -15.51 22.98
N GLY A 190 -4.06 -14.59 22.05
CA GLY A 190 -5.05 -13.76 21.36
C GLY A 190 -5.10 -12.32 21.88
N ASP A 191 -4.63 -12.05 23.09
CA ASP A 191 -4.67 -10.73 23.73
C ASP A 191 -3.99 -9.64 22.88
N ALA A 192 -2.80 -9.94 22.35
CA ALA A 192 -2.08 -8.99 21.48
C ALA A 192 -2.81 -8.78 20.15
N ALA A 193 -3.43 -9.82 19.59
CA ALA A 193 -4.19 -9.72 18.35
C ALA A 193 -5.42 -8.83 18.55
N ASP A 194 -6.10 -8.91 19.71
CA ASP A 194 -7.25 -8.09 20.03
C ASP A 194 -6.89 -6.60 20.21
N ARG A 195 -5.79 -6.30 20.91
CA ARG A 195 -5.26 -4.93 21.02
C ARG A 195 -4.94 -4.33 19.64
N VAL A 196 -4.42 -5.14 18.72
CA VAL A 196 -4.19 -4.69 17.34
C VAL A 196 -5.52 -4.51 16.61
N ARG A 197 -6.44 -5.48 16.65
CA ARG A 197 -7.76 -5.40 15.99
C ARG A 197 -8.54 -4.16 16.38
N GLU A 198 -8.51 -3.77 17.65
CA GLU A 198 -9.17 -2.55 18.14
C GLU A 198 -8.68 -1.30 17.38
N ARG A 199 -7.37 -1.22 17.09
CA ARG A 199 -6.77 -0.11 16.32
C ARG A 199 -7.10 -0.14 14.83
N LEU A 200 -7.48 -1.30 14.30
CA LEU A 200 -7.78 -1.49 12.88
C LEU A 200 -9.29 -1.40 12.56
N ASN A 201 -10.13 -1.32 13.58
CA ASN A 201 -11.57 -1.44 13.40
C ASN A 201 -12.12 -0.31 12.50
N GLY A 202 -12.95 -0.69 11.53
CA GLY A 202 -13.55 0.24 10.55
C GLY A 202 -12.56 0.88 9.57
N ARG A 203 -11.31 0.39 9.48
CA ARG A 203 -10.25 0.98 8.64
C ARG A 203 -9.66 -0.06 7.68
N ILE A 204 -9.22 0.40 6.52
CA ILE A 204 -8.36 -0.39 5.62
C ILE A 204 -6.90 -0.13 5.99
N THR A 205 -6.24 -1.12 6.55
CA THR A 205 -4.87 -0.97 7.06
C THR A 205 -3.86 -1.73 6.21
N ALA A 206 -2.91 -1.02 5.62
CA ALA A 206 -1.80 -1.62 4.89
C ALA A 206 -0.67 -2.00 5.85
N PHE A 207 -0.23 -3.27 5.81
CA PHE A 207 0.83 -3.77 6.65
C PHE A 207 2.16 -3.76 5.90
N VAL A 208 3.18 -3.13 6.49
CA VAL A 208 4.50 -2.97 5.90
C VAL A 208 5.57 -3.37 6.90
N GLY A 209 6.66 -3.94 6.42
CA GLY A 209 7.73 -4.43 7.29
C GLY A 209 8.71 -5.32 6.54
N HIS A 210 9.91 -5.45 7.08
CA HIS A 210 10.97 -6.28 6.52
C HIS A 210 10.63 -7.77 6.61
N SER A 211 11.34 -8.60 5.84
CA SER A 211 11.28 -10.05 6.03
C SER A 211 11.78 -10.42 7.43
N GLY A 212 11.10 -11.36 8.10
CA GLY A 212 11.50 -11.87 9.42
C GLY A 212 10.97 -11.09 10.63
N VAL A 213 10.33 -9.93 10.43
CA VAL A 213 9.76 -9.12 11.54
C VAL A 213 8.49 -9.68 12.15
N GLY A 214 7.98 -10.82 11.67
CA GLY A 214 6.75 -11.43 12.19
C GLY A 214 5.45 -10.90 11.59
N LYS A 215 5.48 -10.09 10.52
CA LYS A 215 4.28 -9.56 9.85
C LYS A 215 3.26 -10.63 9.45
N THR A 216 3.69 -11.73 8.82
CA THR A 216 2.77 -12.82 8.42
C THR A 216 2.16 -13.52 9.64
N THR A 217 2.95 -13.74 10.68
CA THR A 217 2.47 -14.31 11.95
C THR A 217 1.41 -13.42 12.58
N LEU A 218 1.68 -12.12 12.63
CA LEU A 218 0.73 -11.11 13.10
C LEU A 218 -0.55 -11.12 12.26
N VAL A 219 -0.47 -11.01 10.93
CA VAL A 219 -1.63 -11.05 10.03
C VAL A 219 -2.47 -12.31 10.26
N ASN A 220 -1.82 -13.48 10.40
CA ASN A 220 -2.52 -14.74 10.64
C ASN A 220 -3.23 -14.80 11.99
N SER A 221 -2.70 -14.12 13.02
CA SER A 221 -3.37 -13.99 14.32
C SER A 221 -4.57 -13.05 14.27
N LEU A 222 -4.61 -12.09 13.32
CA LEU A 222 -5.69 -11.11 13.21
C LEU A 222 -6.90 -11.64 12.46
N VAL A 223 -6.71 -12.53 11.49
CA VAL A 223 -7.78 -13.03 10.60
C VAL A 223 -8.41 -14.31 11.12
N ALA A 224 -9.64 -14.59 10.67
CA ALA A 224 -10.34 -15.83 11.01
C ALA A 224 -9.59 -17.08 10.51
N GLU A 225 -9.73 -18.19 11.25
CA GLU A 225 -9.21 -19.50 10.85
C GLU A 225 -9.69 -19.88 9.44
N GLY A 226 -8.79 -20.45 8.63
CA GLY A 226 -9.06 -20.79 7.22
C GLY A 226 -8.85 -19.65 6.20
N ARG A 227 -8.62 -18.41 6.65
CA ARG A 227 -8.19 -17.27 5.79
C ARG A 227 -6.71 -16.90 5.96
N GLN A 228 -5.98 -17.72 6.71
CA GLN A 228 -4.57 -17.51 7.05
C GLN A 228 -3.66 -17.68 5.83
N ARG A 229 -2.58 -16.90 5.78
CA ARG A 229 -1.54 -17.06 4.76
C ARG A 229 -0.60 -18.20 5.13
N ALA A 230 -0.09 -18.91 4.12
CA ALA A 230 0.94 -19.92 4.33
C ALA A 230 2.20 -19.27 4.94
N THR A 231 2.65 -19.77 6.10
CA THR A 231 3.93 -19.39 6.71
C THR A 231 5.03 -20.33 6.22
N GLY A 232 5.93 -19.85 5.37
CA GLY A 232 7.12 -20.62 4.99
C GLY A 232 8.11 -20.72 6.15
N HIS A 233 8.68 -21.91 6.37
CA HIS A 233 9.77 -22.12 7.32
C HIS A 233 11.03 -21.33 6.90
N VAL A 234 11.74 -20.77 7.88
CA VAL A 234 13.00 -20.05 7.70
C VAL A 234 14.08 -21.02 7.22
N ASN A 235 14.77 -20.72 6.11
CA ASN A 235 15.83 -21.58 5.59
C ASN A 235 17.07 -21.42 6.48
N ALA A 236 17.39 -22.45 7.27
CA ALA A 236 18.43 -22.46 8.30
C ALA A 236 19.86 -22.16 7.78
N VAL A 237 20.09 -22.24 6.46
CA VAL A 237 21.41 -22.06 5.86
C VAL A 237 21.75 -20.59 5.53
N THR A 238 20.75 -19.70 5.40
CA THR A 238 20.99 -18.32 4.91
C THR A 238 20.51 -17.21 5.84
N GLY A 239 19.81 -17.55 6.93
CA GLY A 239 19.18 -16.57 7.84
C GLY A 239 18.12 -15.66 7.19
N ARG A 240 17.86 -15.81 5.88
CA ARG A 240 16.89 -15.02 5.11
C ARG A 240 15.59 -15.79 4.97
N GLY A 241 14.50 -15.24 5.50
CA GLY A 241 13.16 -15.80 5.37
C GLY A 241 12.78 -15.97 3.90
N ARG A 242 12.38 -17.19 3.51
CA ARG A 242 11.88 -17.51 2.16
C ARG A 242 10.57 -16.76 1.95
N HIS A 243 10.60 -15.72 1.12
CA HIS A 243 9.43 -14.91 0.76
C HIS A 243 8.29 -15.84 0.31
N THR A 244 7.27 -16.03 1.16
CA THR A 244 6.12 -16.88 0.81
C THR A 244 4.97 -16.02 0.23
N THR A 245 4.94 -14.73 0.54
CA THR A 245 3.90 -13.80 0.07
C THR A 245 4.39 -12.98 -1.11
N THR A 246 4.13 -13.46 -2.32
CA THR A 246 4.54 -12.84 -3.61
C THR A 246 3.65 -11.67 -4.04
N SER A 247 2.40 -11.63 -3.55
CA SER A 247 1.41 -10.61 -3.91
C SER A 247 0.70 -10.03 -2.69
N ALA A 248 0.30 -8.77 -2.79
CA ALA A 248 -0.54 -8.13 -1.79
C ALA A 248 -1.91 -8.82 -1.71
N LEU A 249 -2.47 -8.93 -0.50
CA LEU A 249 -3.77 -9.54 -0.26
C LEU A 249 -4.53 -8.77 0.80
N ALA A 250 -5.75 -8.34 0.48
CA ALA A 250 -6.69 -7.80 1.44
C ALA A 250 -7.46 -8.94 2.12
N LEU A 251 -7.47 -8.92 3.45
CA LEU A 251 -8.14 -9.88 4.30
C LEU A 251 -9.10 -9.12 5.23
N PRO A 252 -10.37 -9.53 5.31
CA PRO A 252 -11.32 -8.92 6.23
C PRO A 252 -11.00 -9.35 7.67
N LEU A 253 -11.12 -8.41 8.61
CA LEU A 253 -11.02 -8.70 10.04
C LEU A 253 -12.30 -9.38 10.55
N PRO A 254 -12.21 -10.29 11.53
CA PRO A 254 -13.39 -10.88 12.15
C PRO A 254 -14.14 -9.83 12.99
N GLY A 255 -15.47 -9.88 12.95
CA GLY A 255 -16.33 -9.11 13.86
C GLY A 255 -16.47 -7.61 13.57
N GLY A 256 -15.96 -7.10 12.45
CA GLY A 256 -16.11 -5.69 12.07
C GLY A 256 -15.82 -5.40 10.59
N ASP A 257 -15.87 -4.12 10.23
CA ASP A 257 -15.72 -3.64 8.83
C ASP A 257 -14.26 -3.35 8.44
N GLY A 258 -13.30 -3.70 9.31
CA GLY A 258 -11.88 -3.47 9.09
C GLY A 258 -11.23 -4.46 8.11
N TRP A 259 -10.19 -4.00 7.44
CA TRP A 259 -9.42 -4.79 6.47
C TRP A 259 -7.92 -4.71 6.75
N VAL A 260 -7.24 -5.84 6.58
CA VAL A 260 -5.77 -5.91 6.59
C VAL A 260 -5.28 -6.19 5.19
N ILE A 261 -4.44 -5.31 4.65
CA ILE A 261 -3.74 -5.52 3.38
C ILE A 261 -2.32 -5.96 3.69
N ASP A 262 -2.07 -7.26 3.56
CA ASP A 262 -0.75 -7.83 3.74
C ASP A 262 0.09 -7.63 2.49
N THR A 263 1.01 -6.66 2.52
CA THR A 263 1.95 -6.42 1.42
C THR A 263 3.14 -7.38 1.50
N PRO A 264 3.71 -7.87 0.38
CA PRO A 264 4.99 -8.56 0.40
C PRO A 264 6.04 -7.71 1.12
N GLY A 265 6.97 -8.35 1.85
CA GLY A 265 8.02 -7.65 2.58
C GLY A 265 8.67 -6.57 1.72
N VAL A 266 8.49 -5.31 2.11
CA VAL A 266 9.02 -4.14 1.43
C VAL A 266 10.45 -3.95 1.88
N ARG A 267 11.38 -3.92 0.91
CA ARG A 267 12.78 -3.55 1.18
C ARG A 267 12.90 -2.04 1.36
N SER A 268 12.19 -1.27 0.53
CA SER A 268 12.12 0.19 0.63
C SER A 268 10.83 0.74 -0.01
N PHE A 269 10.41 1.91 0.48
CA PHE A 269 9.43 2.77 -0.17
C PHE A 269 10.18 3.82 -0.98
N GLY A 270 9.86 3.96 -2.27
CA GLY A 270 10.35 5.04 -3.10
C GLY A 270 9.77 6.35 -2.61
N LEU A 271 10.66 7.34 -2.41
CA LEU A 271 10.28 8.68 -2.00
C LEU A 271 10.49 9.69 -3.14
N HIS A 272 10.72 9.22 -4.38
CA HIS A 272 11.06 10.09 -5.51
C HIS A 272 9.94 11.06 -5.87
N HIS A 273 8.70 10.64 -5.68
CA HIS A 273 7.50 11.43 -5.94
C HIS A 273 7.08 12.31 -4.77
N VAL A 274 7.69 12.14 -3.59
CA VAL A 274 7.29 12.87 -2.38
C VAL A 274 7.90 14.27 -2.41
N ASP A 275 7.04 15.27 -2.29
CA ASP A 275 7.46 16.67 -2.23
C ASP A 275 8.35 16.90 -0.98
N PRO A 276 9.51 17.57 -1.09
CA PRO A 276 10.35 17.93 0.07
C PRO A 276 9.56 18.58 1.21
N SER A 277 8.61 19.46 0.88
CA SER A 277 7.78 20.16 1.84
C SER A 277 6.82 19.23 2.60
N ARG A 278 6.61 18.00 2.12
CA ARG A 278 5.85 16.95 2.81
C ARG A 278 6.74 16.02 3.62
N VAL A 279 7.99 15.82 3.21
CA VAL A 279 8.96 15.01 3.96
C VAL A 279 9.15 15.58 5.37
N ILE A 280 9.27 16.91 5.50
CA ILE A 280 9.43 17.57 6.79
C ILE A 280 8.25 17.35 7.74
N LEU A 281 7.03 17.14 7.23
CA LEU A 281 5.85 16.86 8.05
C LEU A 281 5.95 15.50 8.76
N ALA A 282 6.82 14.61 8.28
CA ALA A 282 7.19 13.38 8.96
C ALA A 282 8.24 13.57 10.06
N PHE A 283 8.51 14.81 10.47
CA PHE A 283 9.43 15.19 11.55
C PHE A 283 8.81 16.36 12.34
N PRO A 284 7.73 16.12 13.11
CA PRO A 284 6.97 17.18 13.76
C PRO A 284 7.80 17.96 14.81
N ASP A 285 8.84 17.34 15.35
CA ASP A 285 9.86 17.95 16.21
C ASP A 285 10.76 18.95 15.48
N LEU A 286 10.95 18.79 14.16
CA LEU A 286 11.71 19.69 13.30
C LEU A 286 10.84 20.77 12.64
N VAL A 287 9.53 20.54 12.50
CA VAL A 287 8.61 21.48 11.83
C VAL A 287 8.68 22.90 12.41
N PRO A 288 8.63 23.14 13.73
CA PRO A 288 8.71 24.49 14.28
C PRO A 288 10.04 25.19 13.95
N GLY A 289 11.14 24.43 13.90
CA GLY A 289 12.46 24.96 13.51
C GLY A 289 12.54 25.46 12.06
N THR A 290 11.58 25.07 11.21
CA THR A 290 11.53 25.56 9.82
C THR A 290 11.08 27.01 9.69
N GLU A 291 10.45 27.60 10.70
CA GLU A 291 10.03 29.01 10.67
C GLU A 291 11.21 29.97 10.56
N GLY A 292 12.38 29.57 11.07
CA GLY A 292 13.62 30.33 10.97
C GLY A 292 14.41 30.12 9.68
N CYS A 293 13.97 29.19 8.81
CA CYS A 293 14.72 28.84 7.61
C CYS A 293 14.66 29.94 6.54
N PRO A 294 15.70 30.07 5.70
CA PRO A 294 15.65 30.89 4.50
C PRO A 294 14.49 30.52 3.58
N ARG A 295 14.06 31.45 2.72
CA ARG A 295 13.03 31.16 1.72
C ARG A 295 13.50 30.05 0.77
N ALA A 296 12.63 29.06 0.55
CA ALA A 296 12.89 27.88 -0.27
C ALA A 296 14.07 27.01 0.23
N CYS A 297 14.26 26.97 1.55
CA CYS A 297 15.27 26.11 2.17
C CYS A 297 15.08 24.63 1.80
N SER A 298 16.15 23.98 1.36
CA SER A 298 16.14 22.56 1.02
C SER A 298 16.22 21.64 2.25
N HIS A 299 16.49 22.22 3.43
CA HIS A 299 16.82 21.56 4.70
C HIS A 299 18.09 20.71 4.70
N ASP A 300 18.84 20.67 3.59
CA ASP A 300 20.14 19.99 3.45
C ASP A 300 21.31 20.98 3.19
N GLU A 301 21.04 22.28 3.27
CA GLU A 301 22.03 23.34 3.10
C GLU A 301 22.63 23.81 4.43
N GLN A 302 23.76 24.54 4.35
CA GLN A 302 24.53 25.00 5.51
C GLN A 302 23.81 26.10 6.32
N ASP A 303 22.98 26.92 5.66
CA ASP A 303 22.25 28.02 6.32
C ASP A 303 20.87 27.59 6.85
N CYS A 304 20.67 26.29 7.02
CA CYS A 304 19.41 25.73 7.50
C CYS A 304 19.22 26.03 8.99
N ALA A 305 18.13 26.70 9.37
CA ALA A 305 17.84 26.99 10.77
C ALA A 305 17.62 25.74 11.64
N LEU A 306 17.42 24.57 11.02
CA LEU A 306 17.31 23.29 11.73
C LEU A 306 18.61 22.88 12.41
N ASP A 307 19.78 23.32 11.92
CA ASP A 307 21.05 23.04 12.60
C ASP A 307 21.06 23.64 14.00
N LYS A 308 20.75 24.94 14.09
CA LYS A 308 20.65 25.64 15.36
C LYS A 308 19.51 25.11 16.23
N TRP A 309 18.36 24.79 15.64
CA TRP A 309 17.22 24.20 16.36
C TRP A 309 17.59 22.91 17.10
N VAL A 310 18.38 22.06 16.45
CA VAL A 310 18.89 20.81 17.04
C VAL A 310 20.00 21.09 18.04
N GLU A 311 20.93 22.01 17.76
CA GLU A 311 21.98 22.42 18.70
C GLU A 311 21.41 22.99 20.02
N ASP A 312 20.31 23.73 19.94
CA ASP A 312 19.58 24.28 21.08
C ASP A 312 18.79 23.19 21.86
N GLY A 313 18.83 21.93 21.41
CA GLY A 313 18.27 20.77 22.08
C GLY A 313 16.78 20.55 21.83
N HIS A 314 16.17 21.22 20.83
CA HIS A 314 14.75 21.09 20.55
C HIS A 314 14.37 19.80 19.80
N ALA A 315 15.34 19.14 19.16
CA ALA A 315 15.16 17.85 18.49
C ALA A 315 16.45 17.01 18.53
N ASP A 316 16.32 15.69 18.41
CA ASP A 316 17.47 14.78 18.41
C ASP A 316 18.27 14.90 17.10
N PRO A 317 19.62 15.02 17.14
CA PRO A 317 20.48 15.10 15.95
C PRO A 317 20.28 13.96 14.94
N ALA A 318 19.94 12.75 15.42
CA ALA A 318 19.64 11.61 14.56
C ALA A 318 18.40 11.85 13.68
N ARG A 319 17.44 12.68 14.13
CA ARG A 319 16.24 13.04 13.35
C ARG A 319 16.59 13.94 12.18
N LEU A 320 17.38 14.99 12.43
CA LEU A 320 17.85 15.88 11.35
C LEU A 320 18.72 15.13 10.35
N TYR A 321 19.60 14.24 10.83
CA TYR A 321 20.36 13.33 9.97
C TYR A 321 19.45 12.43 9.11
N SER A 322 18.41 11.84 9.70
CA SER A 322 17.42 11.05 8.97
C SER A 322 16.70 11.88 7.91
N LEU A 323 16.22 13.08 8.24
CA LEU A 323 15.55 14.00 7.29
C LEU A 323 16.46 14.30 6.08
N ARG A 324 17.68 14.80 6.33
CA ARG A 324 18.66 15.14 5.28
C ARG A 324 18.97 13.96 4.38
N ARG A 325 19.17 12.78 4.97
CA ARG A 325 19.41 11.55 4.19
C ARG A 325 18.23 11.19 3.29
N LEU A 326 16.99 11.37 3.75
CA LEU A 326 15.80 11.11 2.94
C LEU A 326 15.70 12.08 1.76
N LEU A 327 16.01 13.35 1.99
CA LEU A 327 16.05 14.39 0.96
C LEU A 327 17.14 14.10 -0.08
N GLN A 328 18.37 13.74 0.35
CA GLN A 328 19.46 13.33 -0.54
C GLN A 328 19.14 12.06 -1.35
N THR A 329 18.47 11.09 -0.72
CA THR A 329 18.07 9.85 -1.42
C THR A 329 17.02 10.13 -2.50
N ARG A 330 16.24 11.21 -2.37
CA ARG A 330 15.33 11.67 -3.42
C ARG A 330 16.08 12.27 -4.61
N GLU A 331 17.16 13.00 -4.35
CA GLU A 331 17.93 13.76 -5.34
C GLU A 331 18.89 12.93 -6.19
N ARG A 332 19.26 11.71 -5.75
CA ARG A 332 20.02 10.78 -6.60
C ARG A 332 19.22 10.43 -7.87
N ARG A 333 19.59 11.08 -8.98
CA ARG A 333 19.25 10.71 -10.36
C ARG A 333 20.50 10.28 -11.12
N GLU A 334 20.27 9.34 -12.05
CA GLU A 334 21.01 9.05 -13.29
C GLU A 334 22.44 9.59 -13.39
N GLY A 335 23.43 8.69 -13.32
CA GLY A 335 24.76 8.92 -13.88
C GLY A 335 25.92 8.98 -12.89
N ASP A 336 26.04 8.01 -11.99
CA ASP A 336 27.34 7.59 -11.43
C ASP A 336 27.65 6.17 -11.91
#